data_AF-A0A2E8QSI6-F1
#
_entry.id   AF-A0A2E8QSI6-F1
#
_cell.length_a   1.000
_cell.length_b   1.000
_cell.length_c   1.000
_cell.angle_alpha   90.00
_cell.angle_beta   90.00
_cell.angle_gamma   90.00
#
_symmetry.space_group_name_H-M   'P 1'
#
loop_
_entity.id
_entity.type
_entity.pdbx_description
1 polymer ?
#
loop_
_entity_poly.entity_id
_entity_poly.type
_entity_poly.pdbx_seq_one_letter_code
_entity_poly.pdbx_strand_id
1 'polypeptide(L)'
;MDSGRCHKMDPSEDTDRNETPGLSEDEVADFLRTCPDFFERHLALLSELVVPHSARGGAVSLLERQVGVLRDQLSIERNRLAALIDKAKENSRLQQRLQRCFERIARTRNMAELCDAVPRVLQAEFGLVAAVMQFTDHSAKDALPINALVSEDNESAALVMRRLAGKVCLLEAPLSKETADLLDPDSVAQAASCAVLPITARSDEPIGWIILVSRDPGHYRPDMDTVLLEGLAGLIGATCIRLEMS
;
A
#
# COMPACT_ATOMS: atom_id res chain seq x y z
N MET A 1 -85.61 -37.96 -40.20
CA MET A 1 -85.88 -36.91 -39.20
C MET A 1 -84.99 -37.23 -38.01
N ASP A 2 -84.22 -36.36 -37.41
CA ASP A 2 -83.82 -34.96 -37.59
C ASP A 2 -82.83 -34.72 -36.43
N SER A 3 -81.86 -33.83 -36.61
CA SER A 3 -81.15 -33.11 -35.53
C SER A 3 -80.25 -33.91 -34.57
N GLY A 4 -79.07 -33.49 -34.13
CA GLY A 4 -78.35 -32.23 -34.25
C GLY A 4 -77.20 -32.19 -33.22
N ARG A 5 -76.00 -31.84 -33.69
CA ARG A 5 -74.95 -30.98 -33.05
C ARG A 5 -74.44 -31.25 -31.61
N CYS A 6 -73.12 -31.51 -31.53
CA CYS A 6 -72.05 -30.64 -30.99
C CYS A 6 -71.13 -31.24 -29.91
N HIS A 7 -69.87 -31.56 -30.27
CA HIS A 7 -68.71 -31.28 -29.42
C HIS A 7 -67.45 -30.99 -30.26
N LYS A 8 -66.94 -29.75 -30.11
CA LYS A 8 -65.56 -29.18 -30.22
C LYS A 8 -64.44 -30.13 -30.69
N MET A 9 -63.41 -29.74 -31.47
CA MET A 9 -62.81 -28.46 -31.86
C MET A 9 -61.86 -28.75 -33.05
N ASP A 10 -61.91 -27.92 -34.09
CA ASP A 10 -60.96 -27.82 -35.23
C ASP A 10 -59.81 -26.85 -34.84
N PRO A 11 -58.78 -26.58 -35.67
CA PRO A 11 -57.80 -27.47 -36.31
C PRO A 11 -56.38 -26.80 -36.30
N SER A 12 -55.55 -27.13 -37.29
CA SER A 12 -54.41 -26.36 -37.82
C SER A 12 -53.08 -26.40 -37.05
N GLU A 13 -52.37 -27.52 -37.24
CA GLU A 13 -51.04 -27.44 -37.85
C GLU A 13 -51.12 -26.55 -39.09
N ASP A 14 -50.45 -25.40 -39.07
CA ASP A 14 -50.03 -24.70 -40.28
C ASP A 14 -48.59 -24.27 -40.08
N THR A 15 -47.72 -25.25 -40.30
CA THR A 15 -46.35 -25.03 -40.75
C THR A 15 -46.44 -24.61 -42.21
N ASP A 16 -46.39 -23.31 -42.49
CA ASP A 16 -46.10 -22.81 -43.84
C ASP A 16 -45.15 -21.62 -43.68
N ARG A 17 -43.85 -21.91 -43.82
CA ARG A 17 -43.05 -21.66 -45.03
C ARG A 17 -42.61 -20.21 -45.15
N ASN A 18 -41.30 -20.03 -45.00
CA ASN A 18 -40.59 -19.05 -45.81
C ASN A 18 -39.39 -19.73 -46.47
N GLU A 19 -39.65 -20.42 -47.58
CA GLU A 19 -38.62 -20.93 -48.49
C GLU A 19 -38.06 -19.76 -49.30
N THR A 20 -36.92 -19.22 -48.86
CA THR A 20 -35.98 -18.51 -49.73
C THR A 20 -34.98 -19.53 -50.31
N PRO A 21 -34.65 -19.48 -51.62
CA PRO A 21 -33.64 -20.37 -52.17
C PRO A 21 -32.25 -19.92 -51.70
N GLY A 22 -31.66 -20.67 -50.77
CA GLY A 22 -30.26 -20.51 -50.38
C GLY A 22 -30.05 -20.65 -48.87
N LEU A 23 -29.31 -21.70 -48.49
CA LEU A 23 -28.82 -22.05 -47.15
C LEU A 23 -29.92 -22.38 -46.13
N SER A 24 -29.80 -23.56 -45.51
CA SER A 24 -30.61 -23.96 -44.36
C SER A 24 -30.24 -23.15 -43.11
N GLU A 25 -31.16 -23.05 -42.15
CA GLU A 25 -30.92 -22.34 -40.89
C GLU A 25 -29.72 -22.91 -40.12
N ASP A 26 -29.54 -24.23 -40.16
CA ASP A 26 -28.41 -24.91 -39.52
C ASP A 26 -27.07 -24.53 -40.17
N GLU A 27 -27.03 -24.42 -41.50
CA GLU A 27 -25.84 -23.98 -42.23
C GLU A 27 -25.49 -22.52 -41.94
N VAL A 28 -26.50 -21.65 -41.78
CA VAL A 28 -26.28 -20.25 -41.36
C VAL A 28 -25.73 -20.19 -39.93
N ALA A 29 -26.27 -21.02 -39.02
CA ALA A 29 -25.79 -21.09 -37.64
C ALA A 29 -24.33 -21.57 -37.56
N ASP A 30 -23.99 -22.63 -38.30
CA ASP A 30 -22.62 -23.16 -38.35
C ASP A 30 -21.65 -22.17 -39.02
N PHE A 31 -22.09 -21.47 -40.05
CA PHE A 31 -21.31 -20.40 -40.68
C PHE A 31 -21.00 -19.27 -39.70
N LEU A 32 -21.99 -18.77 -38.96
CA LEU A 32 -21.79 -17.71 -37.97
C LEU A 32 -20.94 -18.15 -36.78
N ARG A 33 -20.98 -19.44 -36.37
CA ARG A 33 -20.08 -19.99 -35.35
C ARG A 33 -18.64 -20.06 -35.82
N THR A 34 -18.44 -20.40 -37.10
CA THR A 34 -17.11 -20.60 -37.68
C THR A 34 -16.46 -19.28 -38.11
N CYS A 35 -17.26 -18.24 -38.37
CA CYS A 35 -16.82 -16.89 -38.72
C CYS A 35 -17.34 -15.84 -37.72
N PRO A 36 -16.77 -15.77 -36.50
CA PRO A 36 -17.21 -14.84 -35.46
C PRO A 36 -16.95 -13.35 -35.80
N ASP A 37 -16.05 -13.07 -36.73
CA ASP A 37 -15.71 -11.73 -37.23
C ASP A 37 -16.67 -11.21 -38.33
N PHE A 38 -17.61 -12.04 -38.79
CA PHE A 38 -18.52 -11.72 -39.89
C PHE A 38 -19.26 -10.39 -39.71
N PHE A 39 -19.78 -10.13 -38.51
CA PHE A 39 -20.51 -8.90 -38.21
C PHE A 39 -19.61 -7.66 -38.04
N GLU A 40 -18.32 -7.84 -37.75
CA GLU A 40 -17.35 -6.72 -37.77
C GLU A 40 -17.10 -6.26 -39.21
N ARG A 41 -17.03 -7.19 -40.17
CA ARG A 41 -16.84 -6.89 -41.59
C ARG A 41 -18.09 -6.36 -42.29
N HIS A 42 -19.26 -6.66 -41.74
CA HIS A 42 -20.56 -6.27 -42.29
C HIS A 42 -21.42 -5.51 -41.27
N LEU A 43 -20.84 -4.49 -40.63
CA LEU A 43 -21.50 -3.64 -39.63
C LEU A 43 -22.84 -3.04 -40.10
N ALA A 44 -22.98 -2.71 -41.40
CA ALA A 44 -24.23 -2.19 -41.96
C ALA A 44 -25.40 -3.18 -41.88
N LEU A 45 -25.13 -4.49 -41.85
CA LEU A 45 -26.17 -5.51 -41.68
C LEU A 45 -26.76 -5.48 -40.26
N LEU A 46 -26.00 -5.08 -39.24
CA LEU A 46 -26.50 -4.97 -37.86
C LEU A 46 -27.56 -3.87 -37.71
N SER A 47 -27.49 -2.81 -38.51
CA SER A 47 -28.50 -1.74 -38.52
C SER A 47 -29.80 -2.13 -39.23
N GLU A 48 -29.74 -3.12 -40.12
CA GLU A 48 -30.87 -3.60 -40.92
C GLU A 48 -31.52 -4.85 -40.32
N LEU A 49 -30.79 -5.59 -39.48
CA LEU A 49 -31.26 -6.80 -38.84
C LEU A 49 -32.27 -6.47 -37.72
N VAL A 50 -33.55 -6.61 -38.03
CA VAL A 50 -34.61 -6.59 -37.03
C VAL A 50 -34.68 -7.98 -36.40
N VAL A 51 -34.00 -8.18 -35.27
CA VAL A 51 -34.18 -9.37 -34.44
C VAL A 51 -35.35 -9.11 -33.50
N PRO A 52 -36.55 -9.66 -33.74
CA PRO A 52 -37.66 -9.51 -32.82
C PRO A 52 -37.26 -10.15 -31.48
N HIS A 53 -37.26 -9.33 -30.43
CA HIS A 53 -37.08 -9.77 -29.06
C HIS A 53 -38.25 -10.70 -28.72
N SER A 54 -38.05 -12.01 -28.75
CA SER A 54 -38.99 -12.90 -28.09
C SER A 54 -38.87 -12.62 -26.60
N ALA A 55 -39.95 -12.12 -26.00
CA ALA A 55 -40.05 -11.83 -24.56
C ALA A 55 -39.94 -13.09 -23.67
N ARG A 56 -39.35 -14.18 -24.17
CA ARG A 56 -39.07 -15.44 -23.48
C ARG A 56 -37.71 -15.97 -23.91
N GLY A 57 -36.68 -15.60 -23.14
CA GLY A 57 -35.51 -16.44 -22.94
C GLY A 57 -34.26 -16.13 -23.78
N GLY A 58 -33.33 -15.38 -23.17
CA GLY A 58 -31.97 -15.91 -22.99
C GLY A 58 -30.89 -15.67 -24.04
N ALA A 59 -31.11 -14.90 -25.11
CA ALA A 59 -30.01 -14.52 -26.01
C ALA A 59 -29.48 -13.12 -25.63
N VAL A 60 -28.43 -13.08 -24.80
CA VAL A 60 -27.71 -11.84 -24.47
C VAL A 60 -26.93 -11.38 -25.71
N SER A 61 -27.15 -10.15 -26.18
CA SER A 61 -26.44 -9.61 -27.33
C SER A 61 -24.93 -9.55 -27.05
N LEU A 62 -24.09 -9.98 -28.01
CA LEU A 62 -22.63 -9.88 -27.90
C LEU A 62 -22.19 -8.45 -27.56
N LEU A 63 -22.91 -7.44 -28.08
CA LEU A 63 -22.66 -6.04 -27.77
C LEU A 63 -22.99 -5.70 -26.31
N GLU A 64 -24.10 -6.21 -25.77
CA GLU A 64 -24.43 -6.03 -24.35
C GLU A 64 -23.39 -6.70 -23.44
N ARG A 65 -22.91 -7.89 -23.83
CA ARG A 65 -21.82 -8.57 -23.13
C ARG A 65 -20.52 -7.79 -23.19
N GLN A 66 -20.15 -7.25 -24.36
CA GLN A 66 -18.94 -6.45 -24.56
C GLN A 66 -18.99 -5.13 -23.79
N VAL A 67 -20.14 -4.45 -23.79
CA VAL A 67 -20.39 -3.25 -22.96
C VAL A 67 -20.31 -3.60 -21.47
N GLY A 68 -20.83 -4.76 -21.06
CA GLY A 68 -20.70 -5.27 -19.69
C GLY A 68 -19.23 -5.45 -19.29
N VAL A 69 -18.44 -6.15 -20.11
CA VAL A 69 -17.01 -6.38 -19.86
C VAL A 69 -16.22 -5.06 -19.79
N LEU A 70 -16.49 -4.11 -20.69
CA LEU A 70 -15.83 -2.80 -20.66
C LEU A 70 -16.21 -1.99 -19.41
N ARG A 71 -17.46 -2.08 -18.95
CA ARG A 71 -17.90 -1.45 -17.68
C ARG A 71 -17.21 -2.07 -16.48
N ASP A 72 -17.06 -3.40 -16.46
CA ASP A 72 -16.36 -4.11 -15.40
C ASP A 72 -14.87 -3.73 -15.37
N GLN A 73 -14.20 -3.71 -16.52
CA GLN A 73 -12.80 -3.26 -16.65
C GLN A 73 -12.63 -1.80 -16.19
N LEU A 74 -13.53 -0.92 -16.63
CA LEU A 74 -13.50 0.49 -16.24
C LEU A 74 -13.76 0.68 -14.73
N SER A 75 -14.59 -0.16 -14.13
CA SER A 75 -14.79 -0.19 -12.67
C SER A 75 -13.52 -0.65 -11.95
N ILE A 76 -12.88 -1.72 -12.41
CA ILE A 76 -11.61 -2.23 -11.85
C ILE A 76 -10.52 -1.15 -11.92
N GLU A 77 -10.35 -0.50 -13.07
CA GLU A 77 -9.34 0.56 -13.23
C GLU A 77 -9.66 1.80 -12.39
N ARG A 78 -10.94 2.19 -12.25
CA ARG A 78 -11.34 3.26 -11.34
C ARG A 78 -11.00 2.93 -9.89
N ASN A 79 -11.25 1.70 -9.45
CA ASN A 79 -10.90 1.25 -8.11
C ASN A 79 -9.38 1.26 -7.90
N ARG A 80 -8.61 0.84 -8.91
CA ARG A 80 -7.14 0.90 -8.87
C ARG A 80 -6.63 2.33 -8.78
N LEU A 81 -7.19 3.26 -9.56
CA LEU A 81 -6.85 4.68 -9.49
C LEU A 81 -7.21 5.28 -8.12
N ALA A 82 -8.38 4.95 -7.57
CA ALA A 82 -8.76 5.38 -6.23
C ALA A 82 -7.75 4.91 -5.18
N ALA A 83 -7.34 3.64 -5.23
CA ALA A 83 -6.33 3.09 -4.33
C ALA A 83 -4.96 3.79 -4.46
N LEU A 84 -4.54 4.14 -5.68
CA LEU A 84 -3.31 4.90 -5.91
C LEU A 84 -3.41 6.33 -5.36
N ILE A 85 -4.55 7.00 -5.55
CA ILE A 85 -4.80 8.33 -5.01
C ILE A 85 -4.75 8.31 -3.48
N ASP A 86 -5.35 7.30 -2.85
CA ASP A 86 -5.34 7.20 -1.39
C ASP A 86 -3.93 6.93 -0.84
N LYS A 87 -3.14 6.07 -1.49
CA LYS A 87 -1.70 5.93 -1.20
C LYS A 87 -0.93 7.24 -1.38
N ALA A 88 -1.23 8.02 -2.43
CA ALA A 88 -0.59 9.31 -2.64
C ALA A 88 -0.95 10.32 -1.54
N LYS A 89 -2.20 10.33 -1.05
CA LYS A 89 -2.61 11.15 0.09
C LYS A 89 -1.92 10.72 1.38
N GLU A 90 -1.80 9.42 1.63
CA GLU A 90 -1.07 8.88 2.79
C GLU A 90 0.39 9.29 2.77
N ASN A 91 1.06 9.15 1.62
CA ASN A 91 2.45 9.58 1.45
C ASN A 91 2.59 11.11 1.65
N SER A 92 1.66 11.90 1.10
CA SER A 92 1.65 13.36 1.30
C SER A 92 1.53 13.72 2.79
N ARG A 93 0.70 13.00 3.56
CA ARG A 93 0.57 13.19 5.01
C ARG A 93 1.85 12.79 5.76
N LEU A 94 2.50 11.71 5.32
CA LEU A 94 3.77 11.25 5.89
C LEU A 94 4.86 12.32 5.68
N GLN A 95 4.95 12.88 4.47
CA GLN A 95 5.88 13.95 4.15
C GLN A 95 5.64 15.21 4.99
N GLN A 96 4.37 15.59 5.20
CA GLN A 96 4.02 16.72 6.07
C GLN A 96 4.43 16.49 7.53
N ARG A 97 4.26 15.26 8.05
CA ARG A 97 4.70 14.89 9.40
C ARG A 97 6.22 14.98 9.52
N LEU A 98 6.95 14.46 8.54
CA LEU A 98 8.41 14.56 8.48
C LEU A 98 8.89 16.01 8.44
N GLN A 99 8.27 16.85 7.62
CA GLN A 99 8.62 18.27 7.57
C GLN A 99 8.44 18.94 8.94
N ARG A 100 7.34 18.67 9.66
CA ARG A 100 7.16 19.17 11.04
C ARG A 100 8.22 18.66 11.99
N CYS A 101 8.64 17.40 11.83
CA CYS A 101 9.75 16.85 12.62
C CYS A 101 11.04 17.61 12.34
N PHE A 102 11.36 17.83 11.07
CA PHE A 102 12.58 18.51 10.66
C PHE A 102 12.64 19.95 11.15
N GLU A 103 11.52 20.69 11.05
CA GLU A 103 11.42 22.05 11.57
C GLU A 103 11.62 22.12 13.09
N ARG A 104 11.11 21.14 13.84
CA ARG A 104 11.30 21.07 15.30
C ARG A 104 12.73 20.69 15.67
N ILE A 105 13.31 19.69 15.02
CA ILE A 105 14.70 19.25 15.24
C ILE A 105 15.67 20.41 14.94
N ALA A 106 15.49 21.10 13.82
CA ALA A 106 16.36 22.21 13.41
C ALA A 106 16.33 23.42 14.36
N ARG A 107 15.25 23.59 15.14
CA ARG A 107 15.09 24.70 16.10
C ARG A 107 15.77 24.48 17.45
N THR A 108 16.24 23.27 17.73
CA THR A 108 16.90 22.92 18.99
C THR A 108 18.19 23.74 19.16
N ARG A 109 18.47 24.18 20.38
CA ARG A 109 19.56 25.12 20.68
C ARG A 109 20.76 24.49 21.38
N ASN A 110 20.56 23.35 22.03
CA ASN A 110 21.60 22.60 22.72
C ASN A 110 21.29 21.11 22.70
N MET A 111 22.28 20.30 23.07
CA MET A 111 22.18 18.85 23.01
C MET A 111 21.12 18.28 23.96
N ALA A 112 20.94 18.88 25.14
CA ALA A 112 19.89 18.49 26.08
C ALA A 112 18.47 18.67 25.50
N GLU A 113 18.21 19.81 24.85
CA GLU A 113 16.95 20.08 24.15
C GLU A 113 16.75 19.12 22.97
N LEU A 114 17.82 18.75 22.25
CA LEU A 114 17.75 17.75 21.19
C LEU A 114 17.34 16.38 21.73
N CYS A 115 18.05 15.86 22.73
CA CYS A 115 17.80 14.55 23.33
C CYS A 115 16.37 14.43 23.88
N ASP A 116 15.81 15.56 24.32
CA ASP A 116 14.49 15.63 24.94
C ASP A 116 13.37 15.87 23.90
N ALA A 117 13.59 16.76 22.93
CA ALA A 117 12.59 17.12 21.94
C ALA A 117 12.43 16.06 20.87
N VAL A 118 13.53 15.52 20.30
CA VAL A 118 13.46 14.63 19.13
C VAL A 118 12.62 13.39 19.41
N PRO A 119 12.87 12.60 20.47
CA PRO A 119 12.06 11.41 20.72
C PRO A 119 10.58 11.74 20.88
N ARG A 120 10.25 12.83 21.59
CA ARG A 120 8.86 13.28 21.79
C ARG A 120 8.18 13.72 20.50
N VAL A 121 8.91 14.42 19.62
CA VAL A 121 8.39 14.85 18.31
C VAL A 121 8.00 13.63 17.49
N LEU A 122 8.91 12.67 17.38
CA LEU A 122 8.72 11.47 16.56
C LEU A 122 7.62 10.59 17.11
N GLN A 123 7.59 10.39 18.42
CA GLN A 123 6.53 9.63 19.07
C GLN A 123 5.14 10.24 18.80
N ALA A 124 5.02 11.56 18.90
CA ALA A 124 3.75 12.26 18.66
C ALA A 124 3.32 12.26 17.19
N GLU A 125 4.22 12.57 16.25
CA GLU A 125 3.88 12.70 14.83
C GLU A 125 3.63 11.34 14.14
N PHE A 126 4.29 10.28 14.61
CA PHE A 126 4.16 8.93 14.03
C PHE A 126 3.33 7.96 14.87
N GLY A 127 2.87 8.38 16.06
CA GLY A 127 2.04 7.53 16.93
C GLY A 127 2.80 6.30 17.44
N LEU A 128 4.09 6.47 17.73
CA LEU A 128 4.97 5.38 18.15
C LEU A 128 4.67 4.98 19.59
N VAL A 129 4.99 3.72 19.92
CA VAL A 129 4.98 3.25 21.31
C VAL A 129 6.05 4.00 22.09
N ALA A 130 7.26 4.03 21.56
CA ALA A 130 8.39 4.74 22.15
C ALA A 130 9.35 5.23 21.07
N ALA A 131 10.09 6.26 21.40
CA ALA A 131 11.29 6.67 20.71
C ALA A 131 12.38 6.87 21.76
N VAL A 132 13.56 6.26 21.57
CA VAL A 132 14.67 6.33 22.52
C VAL A 132 15.92 6.75 21.79
N MET A 133 16.50 7.88 22.20
CA MET A 133 17.75 8.41 21.66
C MET A 133 18.86 8.20 22.68
N GLN A 134 19.96 7.59 22.24
CA GLN A 134 21.06 7.18 23.10
C GLN A 134 22.40 7.38 22.38
N PHE A 135 23.43 7.73 23.14
CA PHE A 135 24.78 8.01 22.68
C PHE A 135 25.77 7.06 23.34
N THR A 136 26.79 6.67 22.59
CA THR A 136 27.93 5.87 23.05
C THR A 136 29.20 6.70 23.16
N ASP A 137 29.24 7.88 22.55
CA ASP A 137 30.39 8.76 22.71
C ASP A 137 30.34 9.48 24.07
N HIS A 138 31.33 9.17 24.88
CA HIS A 138 31.55 9.65 26.23
C HIS A 138 32.39 10.94 26.23
N SER A 139 32.88 11.41 25.07
CA SER A 139 33.65 12.64 24.93
C SER A 139 32.82 13.90 25.20
N ALA A 140 31.51 13.85 24.93
CA ALA A 140 30.55 14.95 25.12
C ALA A 140 29.72 14.83 26.42
N LYS A 141 30.23 14.14 27.45
CA LYS A 141 29.55 13.88 28.74
C LYS A 141 28.94 15.12 29.40
N ASP A 142 29.59 16.28 29.28
CA ASP A 142 29.13 17.51 29.92
C ASP A 142 27.96 18.19 29.18
N ALA A 143 27.75 17.86 27.90
CA ALA A 143 26.68 18.41 27.07
C ALA A 143 25.46 17.49 26.97
N LEU A 144 25.65 16.17 27.20
CA LEU A 144 24.62 15.15 27.12
C LEU A 144 23.93 14.92 28.47
N PRO A 145 22.59 14.77 28.51
CA PRO A 145 21.91 14.37 29.73
C PRO A 145 22.28 12.90 30.07
N ILE A 146 22.40 12.60 31.37
CA ILE A 146 22.92 11.30 31.87
C ILE A 146 22.12 10.11 31.31
N ASN A 147 20.81 10.24 31.15
CA ASN A 147 19.93 9.19 30.63
C ASN A 147 20.07 8.96 29.12
N ALA A 148 20.71 9.88 28.38
CA ALA A 148 21.00 9.71 26.97
C ALA A 148 22.35 9.02 26.73
N LEU A 149 23.18 8.81 27.76
CA LEU A 149 24.47 8.13 27.63
C LEU A 149 24.33 6.66 28.04
N VAL A 150 24.77 5.76 27.18
CA VAL A 150 24.79 4.33 27.48
C VAL A 150 26.14 3.97 28.08
N SER A 151 26.14 3.15 29.13
CA SER A 151 27.38 2.67 29.75
C SER A 151 28.28 1.94 28.74
N GLU A 152 29.60 2.21 28.79
CA GLU A 152 30.62 1.57 27.93
C GLU A 152 30.60 0.03 28.03
N ASP A 153 30.19 -0.52 29.18
CA ASP A 153 30.16 -1.97 29.43
C ASP A 153 28.85 -2.65 28.96
N ASN A 154 27.95 -1.93 28.30
CA ASN A 154 26.68 -2.50 27.85
C ASN A 154 26.87 -3.36 26.58
N GLU A 155 26.82 -4.68 26.75
CA GLU A 155 26.99 -5.64 25.64
C GLU A 155 25.92 -5.47 24.54
N SER A 156 24.66 -5.24 24.92
CA SER A 156 23.55 -5.06 23.96
C SER A 156 23.75 -3.81 23.10
N ALA A 157 24.23 -2.72 23.69
CA ALA A 157 24.61 -1.51 22.96
C ALA A 157 25.74 -1.77 21.96
N ALA A 158 26.79 -2.47 22.37
CA ALA A 158 27.89 -2.82 21.49
C ALA A 158 27.43 -3.70 20.30
N LEU A 159 26.51 -4.64 20.55
CA LEU A 159 25.93 -5.49 19.52
C LEU A 159 25.06 -4.70 18.53
N VAL A 160 24.21 -3.78 19.02
CA VAL A 160 23.39 -2.91 18.16
C VAL A 160 24.27 -2.02 17.29
N MET A 161 25.31 -1.39 17.86
CA MET A 161 26.27 -0.59 17.11
C MET A 161 27.00 -1.39 16.03
N ARG A 162 27.42 -2.62 16.35
CA ARG A 162 28.03 -3.52 15.36
C ARG A 162 27.08 -3.91 14.24
N ARG A 163 25.78 -4.07 14.54
CA ARG A 163 24.76 -4.38 13.52
C ARG A 163 24.41 -3.18 12.65
N LEU A 164 24.53 -1.96 13.20
CA LEU A 164 24.42 -0.70 12.46
C LEU A 164 25.66 -0.43 11.61
N ALA A 165 26.84 -0.92 12.01
CA ALA A 165 28.08 -0.73 11.25
C ALA A 165 27.93 -1.28 9.81
N GLY A 166 28.02 -0.38 8.83
CA GLY A 166 27.87 -0.68 7.41
C GLY A 166 26.42 -0.72 6.90
N LYS A 167 25.43 -0.35 7.71
CA LYS A 167 24.02 -0.22 7.31
C LYS A 167 23.49 1.19 7.58
N VAL A 168 22.61 1.67 6.71
CA VAL A 168 22.03 3.02 6.87
C VAL A 168 20.95 3.06 7.94
N CYS A 169 20.15 2.00 8.06
CA CYS A 169 19.14 1.78 9.10
C CYS A 169 18.99 0.28 9.39
N LEU A 170 18.58 -0.08 10.60
CA LEU A 170 18.21 -1.45 10.97
C LEU A 170 16.70 -1.52 11.19
N LEU A 171 16.00 -2.39 10.45
CA LEU A 171 14.57 -2.64 10.63
C LEU A 171 14.36 -4.03 11.22
N GLU A 172 13.52 -4.14 12.25
CA GLU A 172 13.24 -5.41 12.94
C GLU A 172 11.73 -5.61 13.15
N ALA A 173 11.24 -6.81 12.84
CA ALA A 173 9.88 -7.25 13.11
C ALA A 173 9.87 -8.78 13.28
N PRO A 174 9.87 -9.33 14.51
CA PRO A 174 9.86 -8.65 15.81
C PRO A 174 11.23 -8.08 16.20
N LEU A 175 11.30 -7.40 17.35
CA LEU A 175 12.52 -6.83 17.92
C LEU A 175 13.51 -7.93 18.28
N SER A 176 14.81 -7.68 18.06
CA SER A 176 15.88 -8.53 18.58
C SER A 176 16.07 -8.35 20.09
N LYS A 177 16.70 -9.33 20.74
CA LYS A 177 16.94 -9.29 22.19
C LYS A 177 17.80 -8.09 22.58
N GLU A 178 18.83 -7.81 21.78
CA GLU A 178 19.76 -6.72 22.03
C GLU A 178 19.06 -5.35 21.96
N THR A 179 18.16 -5.15 20.99
CA THR A 179 17.35 -3.93 20.91
C THR A 179 16.36 -3.84 22.07
N ALA A 180 15.73 -4.95 22.45
CA ALA A 180 14.77 -4.98 23.55
C ALA A 180 15.41 -4.63 24.91
N ASP A 181 16.66 -5.08 25.15
CA ASP A 181 17.40 -4.79 26.38
C ASP A 181 17.76 -3.30 26.54
N LEU A 182 17.68 -2.50 25.47
CA LEU A 182 17.92 -1.05 25.48
C LEU A 182 16.64 -0.22 25.72
N LEU A 183 15.49 -0.88 25.81
CA LEU A 183 14.17 -0.27 25.97
C LEU A 183 13.58 -0.58 27.35
N ASP A 184 12.63 0.24 27.78
CA ASP A 184 11.87 -0.05 29.00
C ASP A 184 10.91 -1.24 28.80
N PRO A 185 10.61 -2.01 29.86
CA PRO A 185 9.76 -3.21 29.75
C PRO A 185 8.36 -2.94 29.19
N ASP A 186 7.77 -1.78 29.48
CA ASP A 186 6.42 -1.41 29.03
C ASP A 186 6.37 -1.15 27.52
N SER A 187 7.43 -0.54 26.98
CA SER A 187 7.63 -0.37 25.54
C SER A 187 7.84 -1.71 24.84
N VAL A 188 8.67 -2.59 25.40
CA VAL A 188 8.92 -3.94 24.84
C VAL A 188 7.64 -4.77 24.80
N ALA A 189 6.81 -4.70 25.84
CA ALA A 189 5.54 -5.44 25.90
C ALA A 189 4.54 -5.03 24.80
N GLN A 190 4.63 -3.80 24.29
CA GLN A 190 3.76 -3.27 23.24
C GLN A 190 4.43 -3.26 21.86
N ALA A 191 5.70 -3.66 21.77
CA ALA A 191 6.48 -3.58 20.55
C ALA A 191 6.16 -4.74 19.60
N ALA A 192 5.84 -4.41 18.35
CA ALA A 192 5.64 -5.39 17.28
C ALA A 192 6.69 -5.26 16.17
N SER A 193 7.20 -4.04 15.94
CA SER A 193 8.32 -3.77 15.04
C SER A 193 9.12 -2.56 15.51
N CYS A 194 10.38 -2.44 15.09
CA CYS A 194 11.21 -1.27 15.37
C CYS A 194 12.13 -0.88 14.20
N ALA A 195 12.53 0.38 14.19
CA ALA A 195 13.64 0.88 13.39
C ALA A 195 14.73 1.44 14.30
N VAL A 196 15.99 1.12 14.01
CA VAL A 196 17.16 1.69 14.66
C VAL A 196 17.92 2.52 13.64
N LEU A 197 18.05 3.82 13.91
CA LEU A 197 18.70 4.78 13.04
C LEU A 197 20.00 5.21 13.69
N PRO A 198 21.15 5.17 12.98
CA PRO A 198 22.42 5.62 13.53
C PRO A 198 22.44 7.15 13.64
N ILE A 199 23.14 7.65 14.65
CA ILE A 199 23.53 9.07 14.76
C ILE A 199 25.02 9.13 14.46
N THR A 200 25.40 9.81 13.38
CA THR A 200 26.80 9.90 12.95
C THR A 200 27.40 11.26 13.22
N ALA A 201 28.69 11.26 13.58
CA ALA A 201 29.49 12.47 13.74
C ALA A 201 30.10 12.94 12.40
N ARG A 202 30.87 14.04 12.41
CA ARG A 202 31.58 14.55 11.22
C ARG A 202 32.53 13.53 10.57
N SER A 203 33.04 12.58 11.35
CA SER A 203 33.91 11.49 10.87
C SER A 203 33.14 10.39 10.12
N ASP A 204 31.82 10.50 10.00
CA ASP A 204 30.91 9.44 9.53
C ASP A 204 30.89 8.19 10.43
N GLU A 205 31.50 8.29 11.62
CA GLU A 205 31.44 7.25 12.63
C GLU A 205 30.14 7.37 13.44
N PRO A 206 29.47 6.25 13.73
CA PRO A 206 28.27 6.26 14.56
C PRO A 206 28.66 6.57 16.02
N ILE A 207 28.04 7.60 16.58
CA ILE A 207 28.21 8.07 17.97
C ILE A 207 27.02 7.70 18.86
N GLY A 208 25.98 7.10 18.28
CA GLY A 208 24.76 6.72 18.97
C GLY A 208 23.68 6.23 18.01
N TRP A 209 22.46 6.15 18.52
CA TRP A 209 21.28 5.72 17.77
C TRP A 209 20.01 6.37 18.26
N ILE A 210 18.96 6.25 17.44
CA ILE A 210 17.57 6.40 17.86
C ILE A 210 16.78 5.15 17.49
N ILE A 211 16.11 4.56 18.49
CA ILE A 211 15.20 3.42 18.30
C ILE A 211 13.77 3.97 18.24
N LEU A 212 13.04 3.62 17.18
CA LEU A 212 11.64 3.93 16.96
C LEU A 212 10.81 2.65 17.08
N VAL A 213 9.86 2.62 18.01
CA VAL A 213 9.09 1.40 18.34
C VAL A 213 7.64 1.56 17.90
N SER A 214 7.13 0.60 17.14
CA SER A 214 5.75 0.56 16.68
C SER A 214 5.00 -0.64 17.24
N ARG A 215 3.69 -0.45 17.48
CA ARG A 215 2.73 -1.52 17.82
C ARG A 215 2.24 -2.30 16.61
N ASP A 216 2.56 -1.83 15.42
CA ASP A 216 2.16 -2.44 14.15
C ASP A 216 3.34 -3.26 13.57
N PRO A 217 3.21 -4.58 13.39
CA PRO A 217 4.25 -5.40 12.79
C PRO A 217 4.50 -5.05 11.31
N GLY A 218 3.54 -4.40 10.65
CA GLY A 218 3.64 -3.96 9.26
C GLY A 218 4.38 -2.63 9.07
N HIS A 219 4.69 -1.91 10.15
CA HIS A 219 5.26 -0.56 10.07
C HIS A 219 6.75 -0.56 9.69
N TYR A 220 7.60 -1.32 10.40
CA TYR A 220 9.05 -1.41 10.14
C TYR A 220 9.43 -2.77 9.58
N ARG A 221 8.92 -3.09 8.39
CA ARG A 221 9.22 -4.36 7.72
C ARG A 221 10.63 -4.33 7.10
N PRO A 222 11.40 -5.43 7.14
CA PRO A 222 12.76 -5.48 6.59
C PRO A 222 12.88 -5.15 5.09
N ASP A 223 11.80 -5.24 4.32
CA ASP A 223 11.72 -4.91 2.88
C ASP A 223 11.23 -3.48 2.61
N MET A 224 10.94 -2.69 3.64
CA MET A 224 10.52 -1.29 3.50
C MET A 224 11.69 -0.43 3.03
N ASP A 225 11.39 0.52 2.15
CA ASP A 225 12.33 1.58 1.78
C ASP A 225 12.69 2.45 3.00
N THR A 226 13.99 2.69 3.19
CA THR A 226 14.54 3.44 4.33
C THR A 226 14.79 4.90 4.04
N VAL A 227 14.64 5.40 2.80
CA VAL A 227 15.00 6.78 2.40
C VAL A 227 14.53 7.86 3.38
N LEU A 228 13.30 7.75 3.90
CA LEU A 228 12.77 8.73 4.85
C LEU A 228 13.43 8.65 6.23
N LEU A 229 13.74 7.43 6.69
CA LEU A 229 14.47 7.19 7.93
C LEU A 229 15.92 7.64 7.80
N GLU A 230 16.53 7.45 6.64
CA GLU A 230 17.87 7.93 6.33
C GLU A 230 17.94 9.46 6.36
N GLY A 231 16.96 10.13 5.75
CA GLY A 231 16.87 11.60 5.83
C GLY A 231 16.71 12.10 7.27
N LEU A 232 15.99 11.35 8.10
CA LEU A 232 15.81 11.65 9.51
C LEU A 232 17.10 11.44 10.32
N ALA A 233 17.78 10.32 10.12
CA ALA A 233 19.09 10.03 10.70
C ALA A 233 20.12 11.10 10.32
N GLY A 234 20.18 11.46 9.04
CA GLY A 234 21.06 12.49 8.52
C GLY A 234 20.79 13.87 9.11
N LEU A 235 19.51 14.25 9.30
CA LEU A 235 19.17 15.52 9.94
C LEU A 235 19.55 15.53 11.42
N ILE A 236 19.31 14.45 12.15
CA ILE A 236 19.70 14.34 13.56
C ILE A 236 21.22 14.44 13.68
N GLY A 237 21.98 13.66 12.91
CA GLY A 237 23.44 13.72 12.88
C GLY A 237 23.96 15.12 12.53
N ALA A 238 23.42 15.76 11.49
CA ALA A 238 23.78 17.15 11.13
C ALA A 238 23.47 18.15 12.26
N THR A 239 22.39 17.92 13.01
CA THR A 239 22.02 18.76 14.16
C THR A 239 22.96 18.53 15.33
N CYS A 240 23.34 17.29 15.62
CA CYS A 240 24.37 16.97 16.63
C CYS A 240 25.68 17.69 16.31
N ILE A 241 26.16 17.57 15.07
CA ILE A 241 27.37 18.25 14.58
C ILE A 241 27.28 19.77 14.76
N ARG A 242 26.14 20.38 14.42
CA ARG A 242 25.93 21.82 14.59
C ARG A 242 26.01 22.25 16.06
N LEU A 243 25.47 21.44 16.96
CA LEU A 243 25.40 21.75 18.39
C LEU A 243 26.74 21.50 19.10
N GLU A 244 27.58 20.60 18.59
CA GLU A 244 28.96 20.36 19.06
C GLU A 244 29.99 21.34 18.47
N MET A 245 29.60 22.16 17.47
CA MET A 245 30.43 23.25 16.93
C MET A 245 30.15 24.62 17.59
N SER A 246 29.43 24.66 18.72
CA SER A 246 29.17 25.89 19.47
C SER A 246 29.94 25.94 20.79
#